data_AF-A0A2G9NAY3-F1
#
_entry.id   AF-A0A2G9NAY3-F1
#
_cell.length_a   1.000
_cell.length_b   1.000
_cell.length_c   1.000
_cell.angle_alpha   90.00
_cell.angle_beta   90.00
_cell.angle_gamma   90.00
#
_symmetry.space_group_name_H-M   'P 1'
#
loop_
_entity.id
_entity.type
_entity.pdbx_description
1 polymer ?
#
loop_
_entity_poly.entity_id
_entity_poly.type
_entity_poly.pdbx_seq_one_letter_code
_entity_poly.pdbx_strand_id
1 'polypeptide(L)'
;MIEIGVAFYEMLLNVDQCSEHLNFVEPICDFLYHMKYMFTGDSIKDQVEKIIFNLRPALKLRLRFITHISMQEPVPAPPQPVNSGSPAPQTSQVPVNVTMPVAQ
;
A
#
# COMPACT_ATOMS: atom_id res chain seq x y z
N MET A 1 -3.48 3.68 -31.30
CA MET A 1 -2.87 2.94 -30.17
C MET A 1 -3.22 3.55 -28.83
N ILE A 2 -3.01 4.86 -28.62
CA ILE A 2 -3.31 5.57 -27.36
C ILE A 2 -4.78 5.43 -26.92
N GLU A 3 -5.73 5.70 -27.82
CA GLU A 3 -7.18 5.60 -27.53
C GLU A 3 -7.60 4.18 -27.14
N ILE A 4 -7.11 3.18 -27.87
CA ILE A 4 -7.35 1.76 -27.57
C ILE A 4 -6.77 1.38 -26.21
N GLY A 5 -5.57 1.89 -25.89
CA GLY A 5 -4.94 1.65 -24.59
C GLY A 5 -5.81 2.13 -23.44
N VAL A 6 -6.34 3.35 -23.51
CA VAL A 6 -7.26 3.89 -22.50
C VAL A 6 -8.56 3.09 -22.45
N ALA A 7 -9.14 2.75 -23.61
CA ALA A 7 -10.37 1.97 -23.69
C ALA A 7 -10.26 0.60 -22.98
N PHE A 8 -9.10 -0.06 -23.03
CA PHE A 8 -8.88 -1.30 -22.27
C PHE A 8 -8.97 -1.11 -20.76
N TYR A 9 -8.42 -0.02 -20.22
CA TYR A 9 -8.53 0.28 -18.80
C TYR A 9 -9.97 0.64 -18.40
N GLU A 10 -10.70 1.39 -19.24
CA GLU A 10 -12.11 1.69 -18.99
C GLU A 10 -12.99 0.44 -19.02
N MET A 11 -12.76 -0.46 -19.98
CA MET A 11 -13.43 -1.76 -20.02
C MET A 11 -13.12 -2.59 -18.76
N LEU A 12 -11.86 -2.61 -18.32
CA LEU A 12 -11.49 -3.30 -17.09
C LEU A 12 -12.23 -2.72 -15.87
N LEU A 13 -12.33 -1.39 -15.77
CA LEU A 13 -13.07 -0.74 -14.68
C LEU A 13 -14.55 -1.12 -14.68
N ASN A 14 -15.19 -1.16 -15.85
CA ASN A 14 -16.59 -1.58 -15.97
C ASN A 14 -16.78 -3.04 -15.54
N VAL A 15 -15.91 -3.95 -15.97
CA VAL A 15 -15.96 -5.35 -15.54
C VAL A 15 -15.71 -5.47 -14.03
N ASP A 16 -14.77 -4.70 -13.49
CA ASP A 16 -14.45 -4.67 -12.06
C ASP A 16 -15.65 -4.25 -11.19
N GLN A 17 -16.47 -3.32 -11.67
CA GLN A 17 -17.66 -2.83 -10.96
C GLN A 17 -18.87 -3.75 -11.11
N CYS A 18 -19.00 -4.43 -12.25
CA CYS A 18 -20.15 -5.29 -12.54
C CYS A 18 -19.95 -6.75 -12.11
N SER A 19 -18.73 -7.16 -11.77
CA SER A 19 -18.41 -8.55 -11.46
C SER A 19 -18.02 -8.72 -9.99
N GLU A 20 -18.62 -9.68 -9.29
CA GLU A 20 -18.20 -10.00 -7.93
C GLU A 20 -16.78 -10.60 -7.91
N HIS A 21 -16.48 -11.48 -8.87
CA HIS A 21 -15.20 -12.18 -8.98
C HIS A 21 -14.58 -12.02 -10.37
N LEU A 22 -13.25 -11.90 -10.39
CA LEU A 22 -12.43 -11.90 -11.61
C LEU A 22 -11.50 -13.11 -11.57
N ASN A 23 -11.68 -14.06 -12.49
CA ASN A 23 -10.93 -15.32 -12.51
C ASN A 23 -9.57 -15.21 -13.23
N PHE A 24 -9.44 -14.26 -14.16
CA PHE A 24 -8.26 -14.13 -15.03
C PHE A 24 -7.50 -12.83 -14.77
N VAL A 25 -7.35 -12.45 -13.51
CA VAL A 25 -6.70 -11.19 -13.12
C VAL A 25 -5.24 -11.15 -13.59
N GLU A 26 -4.48 -12.24 -13.41
CA GLU A 26 -3.05 -12.26 -13.77
C GLU A 26 -2.83 -12.03 -15.28
N PRO A 27 -3.48 -12.79 -16.20
CA PRO A 27 -3.30 -12.56 -17.63
C PRO A 27 -3.74 -11.17 -18.10
N ILE A 28 -4.79 -10.60 -17.49
CA ILE A 28 -5.24 -9.24 -17.79
C ILE A 28 -4.16 -8.23 -17.39
N CYS A 29 -3.60 -8.36 -16.19
CA CYS A 29 -2.53 -7.48 -15.73
C CYS A 29 -1.27 -7.61 -16.59
N ASP A 30 -0.87 -8.83 -16.95
CA ASP A 30 0.30 -9.08 -17.82
C ASP A 30 0.14 -8.42 -19.19
N PHE A 31 -1.05 -8.52 -19.79
CA PHE A 31 -1.35 -7.86 -21.05
C PHE A 31 -1.24 -6.33 -20.93
N LEU A 32 -1.77 -5.74 -19.86
CA LEU A 32 -1.71 -4.29 -19.64
C LEU A 32 -0.28 -3.79 -19.42
N TYR A 33 0.57 -4.57 -18.74
CA TYR A 33 2.00 -4.28 -18.63
C TYR A 33 2.73 -4.41 -19.96
N HIS A 34 2.44 -5.47 -20.72
CA HIS A 34 2.99 -5.62 -22.07
C HIS A 34 2.65 -4.41 -22.93
N MET A 35 1.39 -3.95 -22.84
CA MET A 35 0.93 -2.78 -23.57
C MET A 35 1.65 -1.49 -23.14
N LYS A 36 1.83 -1.28 -21.83
CA LYS A 36 2.61 -0.14 -21.29
C LYS A 36 4.02 -0.13 -21.89
N TYR A 37 4.74 -1.24 -21.76
CA TYR A 37 6.17 -1.24 -22.07
C TYR A 37 6.47 -1.31 -23.57
N MET A 38 5.61 -1.97 -24.36
CA MET A 38 5.87 -2.15 -25.79
C MET A 38 5.25 -1.08 -26.68
N PHE A 39 4.14 -0.45 -26.25
CA PHE A 39 3.37 0.42 -27.14
C PHE A 39 3.08 1.81 -26.57
N THR A 40 2.43 1.91 -25.41
CA THR A 40 1.89 3.20 -24.95
C THR A 40 2.91 4.03 -24.17
N GLY A 41 3.94 3.39 -23.59
CA GLY A 41 4.88 4.04 -22.68
C GLY A 41 4.15 4.77 -21.56
N ASP A 42 4.55 6.02 -21.32
CA ASP A 42 3.90 6.92 -20.36
C ASP A 42 2.88 7.88 -21.00
N SER A 43 2.60 7.76 -22.31
CA SER A 43 1.73 8.71 -23.04
C SER A 43 0.28 8.73 -22.55
N ILE A 44 -0.18 7.69 -21.86
CA ILE A 44 -1.53 7.58 -21.30
C ILE A 44 -1.54 7.55 -19.76
N LYS A 45 -0.40 7.78 -19.11
CA LYS A 45 -0.22 7.59 -17.66
C LYS A 45 -1.29 8.34 -16.86
N ASP A 46 -1.46 9.64 -17.06
CA ASP A 46 -2.35 10.48 -16.25
C ASP A 46 -3.84 10.09 -16.40
N GLN A 47 -4.23 9.57 -17.57
CA GLN A 47 -5.58 9.09 -17.81
C GLN A 47 -5.80 7.74 -17.12
N VAL A 48 -4.85 6.83 -17.28
CA VAL A 48 -4.90 5.48 -16.69
C VAL A 48 -4.81 5.53 -15.16
N GLU A 49 -4.08 6.49 -14.59
CA GLU A 49 -3.97 6.66 -13.13
C GLU A 49 -5.32 6.88 -12.46
N LYS A 50 -6.16 7.75 -13.05
CA LYS A 50 -7.52 7.99 -12.57
C LYS A 50 -8.37 6.73 -12.63
N ILE A 51 -8.20 5.92 -13.66
CA ILE A 51 -8.94 4.66 -13.82
C ILE A 51 -8.48 3.64 -12.76
N ILE A 52 -7.16 3.42 -12.63
CA ILE A 52 -6.58 2.49 -11.64
C ILE A 52 -6.99 2.89 -10.21
N PHE A 53 -7.08 4.19 -9.91
CA PHE A 53 -7.54 4.67 -8.61
C PHE A 53 -8.97 4.25 -8.25
N ASN A 54 -9.81 3.92 -9.25
CA ASN A 54 -11.20 3.48 -9.02
C ASN A 54 -11.37 1.96 -9.01
N LEU A 55 -10.31 1.18 -9.28
CA LEU A 55 -10.36 -0.29 -9.24
C LEU A 55 -10.35 -0.84 -7.81
N ARG A 56 -10.76 -2.10 -7.65
CA ARG A 56 -10.64 -2.83 -6.37
C ARG A 56 -9.17 -2.95 -5.91
N PRO A 57 -8.91 -3.06 -4.59
CA PRO A 57 -7.55 -3.09 -4.03
C PRO A 57 -6.63 -4.16 -4.66
N ALA A 58 -7.19 -5.33 -4.95
CA ALA A 58 -6.44 -6.44 -5.55
C ALA A 58 -5.87 -6.11 -6.95
N LEU A 59 -6.59 -5.32 -7.76
CA LEU A 59 -6.14 -4.88 -9.08
C LEU A 59 -5.13 -3.73 -8.96
N LYS A 60 -5.40 -2.76 -8.07
CA LYS A 60 -4.47 -1.66 -7.76
C LYS A 60 -3.08 -2.17 -7.39
N LEU A 61 -3.01 -3.18 -6.51
CA LEU A 61 -1.76 -3.74 -6.05
C LEU A 61 -0.95 -4.38 -7.19
N ARG A 62 -1.63 -5.01 -8.14
CA ARG A 62 -1.01 -5.64 -9.31
C ARG A 62 -0.57 -4.62 -10.34
N LEU A 63 -1.37 -3.59 -10.58
CA LEU A 63 -1.10 -2.53 -11.56
C LEU A 63 -0.28 -1.35 -11.00
N ARG A 64 0.22 -1.44 -9.76
CA ARG A 64 0.90 -0.33 -9.05
C ARG A 64 2.07 0.31 -9.80
N PHE A 65 2.75 -0.45 -10.67
CA PHE A 65 3.88 0.04 -11.44
C PHE A 65 3.50 0.61 -12.81
N ILE A 66 2.24 0.52 -13.22
CA ILE A 66 1.79 1.15 -14.48
C ILE A 66 1.91 2.68 -14.38
N THR A 67 1.55 3.25 -13.23
CA THR A 67 1.50 4.70 -12.99
C THR A 67 2.50 5.16 -11.93
N HIS A 68 3.32 4.26 -11.37
CA HIS A 68 4.18 4.53 -10.21
C HIS A 68 3.39 5.13 -9.04
N ILE A 69 2.21 4.56 -8.75
CA ILE A 69 1.48 4.92 -7.53
C ILE A 69 2.36 4.45 -6.36
N SER A 70 3.07 5.39 -5.75
CA SER A 70 3.61 5.18 -4.41
C SER A 70 2.39 4.94 -3.53
N MET A 71 2.20 3.71 -3.05
CA MET A 71 1.17 3.45 -2.06
C MET A 71 1.60 4.21 -0.80
N GLN A 72 1.20 5.47 -0.68
CA GLN A 72 1.27 6.19 0.57
C GLN A 72 0.19 5.54 1.45
N GLU A 73 0.61 4.51 2.18
CA GLU A 73 -0.11 4.02 3.34
C GLU A 73 -0.46 5.24 4.21
N PRO A 74 -1.72 5.43 4.62
CA PRO A 74 -2.04 6.47 5.57
C PRO A 74 -1.40 6.06 6.89
N VAL A 75 -0.23 6.62 7.18
CA VAL A 75 0.43 6.57 8.48
C VAL A 75 -0.59 7.08 9.50
N PRO A 76 -1.08 6.24 10.44
CA PRO A 76 -1.86 6.73 11.56
C PRO A 76 -0.96 7.71 12.33
N ALA A 77 -1.47 8.91 12.57
CA ALA A 77 -0.78 9.94 13.33
C ALA A 77 -0.25 9.39 14.68
N PRO A 78 0.91 9.88 15.17
CA PRO A 78 1.57 9.36 16.37
C PRO A 78 0.70 9.54 17.62
N PRO A 79 0.72 8.60 18.59
CA PRO A 79 0.09 8.84 19.89
C PRO A 79 0.78 10.02 20.58
N GLN A 80 -0.04 10.98 21.01
CA GLN A 80 0.38 12.22 21.67
C GLN A 80 1.07 11.93 23.02
N PRO A 81 2.03 12.78 23.45
CA PRO A 81 2.66 12.65 24.76
C PRO A 81 1.63 12.93 25.87
N VAL A 82 1.44 11.95 26.76
CA VAL A 82 0.64 12.11 27.97
C VAL A 82 1.34 13.07 28.93
N ASN A 83 0.90 14.32 28.92
CA ASN A 83 1.29 15.34 29.87
C ASN A 83 0.73 14.97 31.26
N SER A 84 1.57 14.45 32.14
CA SER A 84 1.24 14.19 33.55
C SER A 84 2.04 15.15 34.43
N GLY A 85 1.38 16.21 34.91
CA GLY A 85 1.98 17.17 35.83
C GLY A 85 2.04 16.65 37.27
N SER A 86 3.27 16.47 37.78
CA SER A 86 3.82 16.80 39.13
C SER A 86 3.15 16.29 40.43
N PRO A 87 3.85 16.31 41.61
CA PRO A 87 5.29 16.31 41.92
C PRO A 87 5.71 15.15 42.90
N ALA A 88 7.01 15.04 43.16
CA ALA A 88 7.67 14.04 44.03
C ALA A 88 7.18 14.00 45.50
N PRO A 89 7.58 12.97 46.29
CA PRO A 89 8.83 13.08 47.05
C PRO A 89 9.71 11.81 47.09
N GLN A 90 11.03 12.04 47.21
CA GLN A 90 12.10 11.08 47.47
C GLN A 90 11.84 10.19 48.69
N THR A 91 12.30 8.93 48.67
CA THR A 91 12.97 8.33 49.84
C THR A 91 13.75 7.06 49.49
N SER A 92 15.01 7.04 49.93
CA SER A 92 15.77 5.89 50.46
C SER A 92 16.23 4.76 49.54
N GLN A 93 17.51 4.89 49.16
CA GLN A 93 18.62 3.93 49.35
C GLN A 93 18.29 2.43 49.42
N VAL A 94 18.91 1.65 48.52
CA VAL A 94 19.49 0.34 48.87
C VAL A 94 20.72 0.06 47.98
N PRO A 95 21.94 -0.10 48.54
CA PRO A 95 23.03 -0.83 47.90
C PRO A 95 23.04 -2.28 48.40
N VAL A 96 23.36 -3.27 47.57
CA VAL A 96 24.33 -4.35 47.90
C VAL A 96 24.30 -5.47 46.84
N ASN A 97 25.50 -5.74 46.34
CA ASN A 97 25.92 -6.94 45.64
C ASN A 97 25.89 -8.14 46.61
N VAL A 98 25.17 -9.23 46.29
CA VAL A 98 25.36 -10.55 46.92
C VAL A 98 25.13 -11.67 45.91
N THR A 99 26.15 -12.52 45.83
CA THR A 99 26.37 -13.72 45.03
C THR A 99 25.66 -14.98 45.57
N MET A 100 25.48 -15.98 44.69
CA MET A 100 25.35 -17.44 44.91
C MET A 100 23.94 -18.04 45.14
N PRO A 101 23.76 -19.38 45.00
CA PRO A 101 24.19 -20.30 43.92
C PRO A 101 23.06 -21.29 43.52
N VAL A 102 23.23 -22.09 42.46
CA VAL A 102 22.52 -23.38 42.37
C VAL A 102 23.39 -24.46 41.74
N ALA A 103 23.37 -25.62 42.39
CA ALA A 103 24.19 -26.79 42.14
C ALA A 103 23.70 -27.62 40.96
N GLN A 104 24.61 -28.14 40.14
CA GLN A 104 24.92 -29.58 40.04
C GLN A 104 26.20 -29.80 39.23
#